data_AF-A0A1Y2L3Q3-F1
#
_entry.id   AF-A0A1Y2L3Q3-F1
#
_cell.length_a   1.000
_cell.length_b   1.000
_cell.length_c   1.000
_cell.angle_alpha   90.00
_cell.angle_beta   90.00
_cell.angle_gamma   90.00
#
_symmetry.space_group_name_H-M   'P 1'
#
loop_
_entity.id
_entity.type
_entity.pdbx_description
1 polymer ?
#
loop_
_entity_poly.entity_id
_entity_poly.type
_entity_poly.pdbx_seq_one_letter_code
_entity_poly.pdbx_strand_id
1 'polypeptide(L)'
;MGAIFANGDPAAVRYEGDGQSREFPFEFAVFAGSDVKVTVNGDEISEDVGITLNTSQSSGETGDGSVVASGGTVTFAKAPVTGADVLITRRLGLRRLSHYDSGSSLRADVLNADFDYVLAALGDVEAGFASTLRLPDGAINANGDGVSAQLPGPQAGRAIMWDQTARQLVNGPDSVAIAGAQVAGETASRAANEASAAADQAQTSFAGFVSQAATAVLQLDCRTGRALAYQDERRMPMVDAPGNVTLNPLQSGVVVRVSNGGRITLPACQPSRNGVTFRIFNGDGTASDITTVGLDVLRPVDGGAERAVFALPMRGDAVEVFCDGSRWQVQILRSGGPLVKMLRTQKQAIPANGEFIVGWDSIVTDSHGLYHAGYDGIANVPPGHYHFDIGICMELADQSVQGMVFVERLGAGGWNMHLQGVDTLPNGADGRKVLRCSGIARAGIATDNAFRVRVAHGASDTRNIVATSLASWFHAVRLSA
;
A
#
# COMPACT_ATOMS: atom_id res chain seq x y z
N MET A 1 -49.70 49.61 37.30
CA MET A 1 -50.16 48.64 36.28
C MET A 1 -49.22 48.77 35.09
N GLY A 2 -48.47 47.71 34.72
CA GLY A 2 -47.68 47.68 33.48
C GLY A 2 -46.23 47.19 33.53
N ALA A 3 -45.64 46.87 34.69
CA ALA A 3 -44.19 46.64 34.75
C ALA A 3 -43.71 45.19 34.59
N ILE A 4 -44.59 44.18 34.73
CA ILE A 4 -44.11 42.78 34.76
C ILE A 4 -43.58 42.30 33.38
N PHE A 5 -43.97 42.95 32.27
CA PHE A 5 -43.58 42.53 30.91
C PHE A 5 -43.06 43.64 29.98
N ALA A 6 -42.86 44.87 30.46
CA ALA A 6 -42.55 45.99 29.57
C ALA A 6 -41.23 45.83 28.78
N ASN A 7 -40.26 45.07 29.32
CA ASN A 7 -38.90 45.01 28.76
C ASN A 7 -38.44 43.62 28.28
N GLY A 8 -39.22 42.56 28.47
CA GLY A 8 -38.80 41.20 28.07
C GLY A 8 -37.54 40.68 28.78
N ASP A 9 -37.07 41.36 29.83
CA ASP A 9 -35.90 40.96 30.60
C ASP A 9 -36.20 39.67 31.39
N PRO A 10 -35.27 38.70 31.41
CA PRO A 10 -35.46 37.47 32.18
C PRO A 10 -35.58 37.81 33.67
N ALA A 11 -36.53 37.18 34.37
CA ALA A 11 -36.70 37.30 35.82
C ALA A 11 -35.60 36.53 36.57
N ALA A 12 -34.35 36.94 36.37
CA ALA A 12 -33.14 36.31 36.88
C ALA A 12 -32.05 37.36 37.13
N VAL A 13 -31.27 37.18 38.19
CA VAL A 13 -30.07 37.95 38.48
C VAL A 13 -28.96 37.02 38.96
N ARG A 14 -27.72 37.32 38.56
CA ARG A 14 -26.53 36.51 38.84
C ARG A 14 -25.51 37.33 39.62
N TYR A 15 -24.92 36.71 40.64
CA TYR A 15 -23.88 37.27 41.49
C TYR A 15 -22.70 36.31 41.62
N GLU A 16 -21.52 36.85 41.90
CA GLU A 16 -20.35 36.07 42.29
C GLU A 16 -20.13 36.20 43.80
N GLY A 17 -19.99 35.05 44.48
CA GLY A 17 -19.65 35.03 45.89
C GLY A 17 -18.26 35.62 46.12
N ASP A 18 -18.10 36.43 47.16
CA ASP A 18 -16.83 37.02 47.58
C ASP A 18 -16.29 36.40 48.90
N GLY A 19 -17.02 35.46 49.50
CA GLY A 19 -16.71 34.86 50.80
C GLY A 19 -17.12 35.70 52.01
N GLN A 20 -17.72 36.88 51.81
CA GLN A 20 -18.08 37.83 52.88
C GLN A 20 -19.53 38.31 52.81
N SER A 21 -20.02 38.68 51.63
CA SER A 21 -21.37 39.16 51.36
C SER A 21 -22.40 38.06 51.57
N ARG A 22 -23.47 38.40 52.27
CA ARG A 22 -24.58 37.47 52.58
C ARG A 22 -25.91 37.90 51.99
N GLU A 23 -26.03 39.16 51.59
CA GLU A 23 -27.26 39.76 51.10
C GLU A 23 -27.13 40.02 49.60
N PHE A 24 -28.08 39.47 48.84
CA PHE A 24 -28.10 39.53 47.39
C PHE A 24 -29.48 40.04 46.95
N PRO A 25 -29.59 41.30 46.49
CA PRO A 25 -30.86 41.88 46.09
C PRO A 25 -31.36 41.30 44.76
N PHE A 26 -32.65 41.41 44.48
CA PHE A 26 -33.22 41.18 43.15
C PHE A 26 -34.35 42.18 42.91
N GLU A 27 -34.57 42.55 41.64
CA GLU A 27 -35.50 43.65 41.28
C GLU A 27 -36.72 43.17 40.48
N PHE A 28 -36.78 41.89 40.09
CA PHE A 28 -37.91 41.35 39.36
C PHE A 28 -39.13 41.07 40.27
N ALA A 29 -40.32 41.10 39.67
CA ALA A 29 -41.58 40.97 40.40
C ALA A 29 -41.88 39.51 40.81
N VAL A 30 -42.29 39.31 42.07
CA VAL A 30 -42.70 38.01 42.66
C VAL A 30 -43.96 38.17 43.52
N PHE A 31 -44.67 37.07 43.78
CA PHE A 31 -45.98 37.09 44.47
C PHE A 31 -45.91 36.47 45.88
N ALA A 32 -44.89 35.65 46.15
CA ALA A 32 -44.55 35.09 47.44
C ALA A 32 -43.04 34.78 47.50
N GLY A 33 -42.48 34.62 48.71
CA GLY A 33 -41.08 34.21 48.88
C GLY A 33 -40.79 32.84 48.26
N SER A 34 -41.78 31.94 48.22
CA SER A 34 -41.70 30.63 47.57
C SER A 34 -41.53 30.69 46.05
N ASP A 35 -41.75 31.85 45.42
CA ASP A 35 -41.62 32.03 43.98
C ASP A 35 -40.17 32.34 43.57
N VAL A 36 -39.27 32.54 44.53
CA VAL A 36 -37.84 32.79 44.30
C VAL A 36 -37.08 31.48 44.43
N LYS A 37 -36.36 31.11 43.38
CA LYS A 37 -35.43 29.98 43.36
C LYS A 37 -33.99 30.51 43.43
N VAL A 38 -33.19 29.92 44.31
CA VAL A 38 -31.78 30.27 44.48
C VAL A 38 -30.95 29.04 44.15
N THR A 39 -29.97 29.17 43.26
CA THR A 39 -28.98 28.12 43.01
C THR A 39 -27.57 28.63 43.24
N VAL A 40 -26.72 27.81 43.84
CA VAL A 40 -25.30 28.07 44.02
C VAL A 40 -24.51 27.01 43.28
N ASN A 41 -23.66 27.41 42.31
CA ASN A 41 -22.92 26.50 41.43
C ASN A 41 -23.80 25.45 40.71
N GLY A 42 -25.08 25.79 40.46
CA GLY A 42 -26.06 24.93 39.81
C GLY A 42 -26.93 24.09 40.76
N ASP A 43 -26.59 24.01 42.06
CA ASP A 43 -27.38 23.30 43.05
C ASP A 43 -28.45 24.20 43.67
N GLU A 44 -29.70 23.73 43.74
CA GLU A 44 -30.80 24.47 44.37
C GLU A 44 -30.66 24.49 45.89
N ILE A 45 -30.64 25.69 46.47
CA ILE A 45 -30.51 25.92 47.90
C ILE A 45 -31.85 26.42 48.45
N SER A 46 -32.54 25.56 49.20
CA SER A 46 -33.80 25.90 49.89
C SER A 46 -33.64 25.98 51.41
N GLU A 47 -32.59 25.35 51.96
CA GLU A 47 -32.23 25.40 53.38
C GLU A 47 -31.18 26.50 53.60
N ASP A 48 -31.15 27.13 54.78
CA ASP A 48 -30.18 28.16 55.16
C ASP A 48 -30.18 29.46 54.32
N VAL A 49 -31.26 29.72 53.59
CA VAL A 49 -31.49 30.96 52.84
C VAL A 49 -32.81 31.61 53.26
N GLY A 50 -32.75 32.89 53.63
CA GLY A 50 -33.91 33.73 53.92
C GLY A 50 -34.26 34.62 52.72
N ILE A 51 -35.56 34.79 52.43
CA ILE A 51 -36.03 35.66 51.35
C ILE A 51 -36.91 36.75 51.96
N THR A 52 -36.48 38.00 51.82
CA THR A 52 -37.23 39.18 52.27
C THR A 52 -37.71 39.96 51.06
N LEU A 53 -39.03 40.14 50.92
CA LEU A 53 -39.61 40.83 49.77
C LEU A 53 -39.72 42.34 50.00
N ASN A 54 -39.44 43.13 48.97
CA ASN A 54 -39.64 44.58 48.98
C ASN A 54 -41.15 44.88 48.81
N THR A 55 -41.93 44.65 49.86
CA THR A 55 -43.35 45.01 49.88
C THR A 55 -43.47 46.47 50.29
N SER A 56 -43.99 47.32 49.39
CA SER A 56 -44.58 48.59 49.83
C SER A 56 -45.88 48.24 50.54
N GLN A 57 -45.89 48.26 51.87
CA GLN A 57 -47.12 48.23 52.64
C GLN A 57 -47.96 49.45 52.25
N SER A 58 -48.96 49.28 51.36
CA SER A 58 -50.09 50.19 51.37
C SER A 58 -50.98 49.78 52.55
N SER A 59 -50.84 50.54 53.62
CA SER A 59 -51.72 50.55 54.79
C SER A 59 -53.20 50.41 54.42
N GLY A 60 -53.86 49.42 55.03
CA GLY A 60 -55.32 49.39 55.16
C GLY A 60 -56.02 48.38 54.25
N GLU A 61 -56.01 47.12 54.68
CA GLU A 61 -57.12 46.14 54.64
C GLU A 61 -56.50 44.74 54.72
N THR A 62 -56.67 44.10 55.87
CA THR A 62 -56.44 42.66 56.06
C THR A 62 -57.46 41.87 55.23
N GLY A 63 -57.19 41.78 53.94
CA GLY A 63 -57.71 40.76 53.03
C GLY A 63 -56.53 40.10 52.36
N ASP A 64 -56.59 38.79 52.16
CA ASP A 64 -55.62 37.91 51.48
C ASP A 64 -55.43 38.24 49.99
N GLY A 65 -55.34 39.54 49.66
CA GLY A 65 -55.03 40.04 48.33
C GLY A 65 -53.52 39.96 48.13
N SER A 66 -53.09 39.04 47.27
CA SER A 66 -51.68 38.83 46.93
C SER A 66 -51.04 40.13 46.43
N VAL A 67 -50.15 40.69 47.25
CA VAL A 67 -49.39 41.90 46.92
C VAL A 67 -48.21 41.50 46.06
N VAL A 68 -48.13 42.04 44.84
CA VAL A 68 -46.95 41.90 43.97
C VAL A 68 -45.78 42.66 44.61
N ALA A 69 -44.71 41.96 44.96
CA ALA A 69 -43.47 42.59 45.40
C ALA A 69 -42.58 42.90 44.19
N SER A 70 -42.11 44.15 44.07
CA SER A 70 -41.16 44.56 43.04
C SER A 70 -39.74 44.38 43.56
N GLY A 71 -39.29 43.12 43.61
CA GLY A 71 -37.97 42.74 44.12
C GLY A 71 -37.94 42.31 45.59
N GLY A 72 -36.73 42.09 46.08
CA GLY A 72 -36.45 41.60 47.43
C GLY A 72 -34.96 41.38 47.64
N THR A 73 -34.61 40.74 48.75
CA THR A 73 -33.24 40.37 49.10
C THR A 73 -33.20 38.92 49.56
N VAL A 74 -32.25 38.17 48.99
CA VAL A 74 -31.88 36.82 49.42
C VAL A 74 -30.74 36.94 50.43
N THR A 75 -30.90 36.35 51.61
CA THR A 75 -29.90 36.38 52.68
C THR A 75 -29.42 34.97 53.01
N PHE A 76 -28.14 34.70 52.82
CA PHE A 76 -27.52 33.43 53.17
C PHE A 76 -27.11 33.38 54.65
N ALA A 77 -27.36 32.26 55.33
CA ALA A 77 -26.87 32.05 56.69
C ALA A 77 -25.32 32.06 56.76
N LYS A 78 -24.67 31.54 55.70
CA LYS A 78 -23.22 31.56 55.49
C LYS A 78 -22.91 32.18 54.13
N ALA A 79 -22.00 33.15 54.09
CA ALA A 79 -21.58 33.79 52.84
C ALA A 79 -21.09 32.74 51.81
N PRO A 80 -21.58 32.78 50.56
CA PRO A 80 -21.06 31.95 49.47
C PRO A 80 -19.55 32.15 49.33
N VAL A 81 -18.80 31.06 49.12
CA VAL A 81 -17.34 31.12 48.99
C VAL A 81 -16.92 31.97 47.78
N THR A 82 -15.71 32.52 47.82
CA THR A 82 -15.17 33.31 46.71
C THR A 82 -15.23 32.52 45.39
N GLY A 83 -15.83 33.11 44.36
CA GLY A 83 -15.99 32.50 43.04
C GLY A 83 -17.22 31.57 42.90
N ALA A 84 -18.05 31.42 43.94
CA ALA A 84 -19.31 30.69 43.82
C ALA A 84 -20.30 31.44 42.93
N ASP A 85 -20.95 30.72 42.01
CA ASP A 85 -21.96 31.28 41.13
C ASP A 85 -23.34 31.28 41.80
N VAL A 86 -23.82 32.45 42.20
CA VAL A 86 -25.14 32.62 42.83
C VAL A 86 -26.13 33.11 41.78
N LEU A 87 -27.13 32.30 41.48
CA LEU A 87 -28.20 32.63 40.55
C LEU A 87 -29.53 32.67 41.30
N ILE A 88 -30.22 33.81 41.22
CA ILE A 88 -31.53 34.03 41.81
C ILE A 88 -32.52 34.20 40.66
N THR A 89 -33.52 33.33 40.58
CA THR A 89 -34.53 33.34 39.52
C THR A 89 -35.93 33.32 40.09
N ARG A 90 -36.91 33.78 39.29
CA ARG A 90 -38.32 33.51 39.55
C ARG A 90 -38.70 32.15 39.00
N ARG A 91 -39.51 31.41 39.76
CA ARG A 91 -40.15 30.17 39.32
C ARG A 91 -41.58 30.09 39.87
N LEU A 92 -42.54 30.52 39.06
CA LEU A 92 -43.96 30.42 39.43
C LEU A 92 -44.55 29.03 39.13
N GLY A 93 -45.29 28.48 40.09
CA GLY A 93 -46.14 27.31 39.86
C GLY A 93 -47.45 27.71 39.18
N LEU A 94 -47.99 26.87 38.30
CA LEU A 94 -49.33 27.12 37.73
C LEU A 94 -50.41 26.95 38.82
N ARG A 95 -50.94 28.08 39.31
CA ARG A 95 -52.00 28.17 40.32
C ARG A 95 -52.78 29.46 40.13
N ARG A 96 -53.93 29.56 40.80
CA ARG A 96 -54.66 30.83 40.99
C ARG A 96 -54.30 31.41 42.36
N LEU A 97 -54.21 32.73 42.48
CA LEU A 97 -53.95 33.38 43.78
C LEU A 97 -55.25 33.52 44.56
N SER A 98 -56.37 33.77 43.89
CA SER A 98 -57.65 34.05 44.55
C SER A 98 -58.75 33.04 44.22
N HIS A 99 -59.60 32.80 45.22
CA HIS A 99 -60.84 32.04 45.09
C HIS A 99 -62.03 33.02 44.97
N TYR A 100 -62.72 33.00 43.84
CA TYR A 100 -63.89 33.85 43.61
C TYR A 100 -65.15 33.17 44.14
N ASP A 101 -65.78 33.75 45.16
CA ASP A 101 -67.07 33.29 45.66
C ASP A 101 -68.23 34.06 45.00
N SER A 102 -69.31 33.33 44.71
CA SER A 102 -70.53 33.78 44.04
C SER A 102 -71.28 34.90 44.78
N GLY A 103 -71.06 35.05 46.10
CA GLY A 103 -71.71 36.09 46.93
C GLY A 103 -70.91 37.39 47.09
N SER A 104 -69.69 37.47 46.55
CA SER A 104 -68.78 38.61 46.73
C SER A 104 -68.68 39.49 45.47
N SER A 105 -68.46 40.79 45.63
CA SER A 105 -68.18 41.67 44.50
C SER A 105 -66.79 41.37 43.92
N LEU A 106 -66.72 41.12 42.62
CA LEU A 106 -65.46 40.90 41.91
C LEU A 106 -64.63 42.19 41.92
N ARG A 107 -63.60 42.24 42.76
CA ARG A 107 -62.70 43.39 42.79
C ARG A 107 -61.73 43.34 41.60
N ALA A 108 -61.64 44.45 40.87
CA ALA A 108 -60.82 44.54 39.66
C ALA A 108 -59.30 44.44 39.95
N ASP A 109 -58.85 44.86 41.13
CA ASP A 109 -57.45 44.76 41.56
C ASP A 109 -57.02 43.30 41.79
N VAL A 110 -57.86 42.52 42.49
CA VAL A 110 -57.64 41.08 42.72
C VAL A 110 -57.65 40.30 41.40
N LEU A 111 -58.60 40.62 40.51
CA LEU A 111 -58.68 40.00 39.19
C LEU A 111 -57.43 40.29 38.34
N ASN A 112 -56.95 41.54 38.34
CA ASN A 112 -55.74 41.91 37.61
C ASN A 112 -54.50 41.23 38.18
N ALA A 113 -54.38 41.10 39.50
CA ALA A 113 -53.26 40.38 40.13
C ALA A 113 -53.24 38.89 39.73
N ASP A 114 -54.40 38.24 39.65
CA ASP A 114 -54.54 36.87 39.14
C ASP A 114 -54.12 36.74 37.67
N PHE A 115 -54.51 37.69 36.81
CA PHE A 115 -54.10 37.69 35.40
C PHE A 115 -52.60 37.93 35.23
N ASP A 116 -52.04 38.87 35.99
CA ASP A 116 -50.60 39.15 36.03
C ASP A 116 -49.81 37.91 36.46
N TYR A 117 -50.30 37.17 37.46
CA TYR A 117 -49.70 35.91 37.90
C TYR A 117 -49.70 34.84 36.82
N VAL A 118 -50.84 34.58 36.20
CA VAL A 118 -50.96 33.54 35.17
C VAL A 118 -50.07 33.88 33.97
N LEU A 119 -50.05 35.15 33.54
CA LEU A 119 -49.19 35.58 32.45
C LEU A 119 -47.71 35.44 32.81
N ALA A 120 -47.33 35.74 34.06
CA ALA A 120 -45.95 35.61 34.52
C ALA A 120 -45.53 34.15 34.61
N ALA A 121 -46.43 33.28 35.09
CA ALA A 121 -46.18 31.85 35.15
C ALA A 121 -46.06 31.23 33.76
N LEU A 122 -46.85 31.69 32.78
CA LEU A 122 -46.69 31.27 31.38
C LEU A 122 -45.36 31.74 30.79
N GLY A 123 -44.92 32.97 31.07
CA GLY A 123 -43.61 33.46 30.66
C GLY A 123 -42.45 32.68 31.28
N ASP A 124 -42.55 32.32 32.57
CA ASP A 124 -41.55 31.47 33.24
C ASP A 124 -41.52 30.05 32.63
N VAL A 125 -42.67 29.51 32.22
CA VAL A 125 -42.76 28.22 31.48
C VAL A 125 -42.11 28.34 30.09
N GLU A 126 -42.35 29.42 29.37
CA GLU A 126 -41.73 29.70 28.06
C GLU A 126 -40.20 29.79 28.16
N ALA A 127 -39.71 30.53 29.16
CA ALA A 127 -38.28 30.61 29.47
C ALA A 127 -37.70 29.24 29.87
N GLY A 128 -38.45 28.45 30.66
CA GLY A 128 -38.09 27.08 31.01
C GLY A 128 -37.91 26.19 29.77
N PHE A 129 -38.83 26.27 28.81
CA PHE A 129 -38.70 25.52 27.56
C PHE A 129 -37.46 25.92 26.75
N ALA A 130 -36.94 27.15 26.86
CA ALA A 130 -35.74 27.57 26.13
C ALA A 130 -34.49 26.77 26.53
N SER A 131 -34.49 26.20 27.73
CA SER A 131 -33.42 25.35 28.27
C SER A 131 -33.63 23.85 28.04
N THR A 132 -34.65 23.45 27.27
CA THR A 132 -34.96 22.04 26.98
C THR A 132 -34.48 21.61 25.59
N LEU A 133 -34.26 20.30 25.41
CA LEU A 133 -34.04 19.73 24.09
C LEU A 133 -35.33 19.82 23.26
N ARG A 134 -35.30 20.56 22.15
CA ARG A 134 -36.45 20.74 21.25
C ARG A 134 -36.21 20.08 19.91
N LEU A 135 -37.29 19.54 19.36
CA LEU A 135 -37.35 19.14 17.96
C LEU A 135 -37.79 20.34 17.12
N PRO A 136 -37.41 20.39 15.83
CA PRO A 136 -38.02 21.34 14.90
C PRO A 136 -39.53 21.07 14.76
N ASP A 137 -40.29 22.10 14.40
CA ASP A 137 -41.74 21.97 14.22
C ASP A 137 -42.05 20.95 13.11
N GLY A 138 -42.93 20.00 13.42
CA GLY A 138 -43.27 18.92 12.48
C GLY A 138 -42.14 17.92 12.24
N ALA A 139 -41.20 17.77 13.18
CA ALA A 139 -40.08 16.85 13.04
C ALA A 139 -40.53 15.44 12.66
N ILE A 140 -40.08 15.02 11.47
CA ILE A 140 -40.23 13.68 10.93
C ILE A 140 -38.86 13.15 10.54
N ASN A 141 -38.69 11.83 10.58
CA ASN A 141 -37.49 11.19 10.03
C ASN A 141 -37.53 11.19 8.50
N ALA A 142 -36.49 10.65 7.87
CA ALA A 142 -36.39 10.54 6.41
C ALA A 142 -37.53 9.72 5.76
N ASN A 143 -38.25 8.90 6.55
CA ASN A 143 -39.36 8.07 6.09
C ASN A 143 -40.73 8.73 6.29
N GLY A 144 -40.79 9.96 6.81
CA GLY A 144 -42.04 10.69 7.05
C GLY A 144 -42.71 10.37 8.39
N ASP A 145 -42.02 9.67 9.29
CA ASP A 145 -42.54 9.29 10.59
C ASP A 145 -42.22 10.32 11.67
N GLY A 146 -43.17 10.56 12.59
CA GLY A 146 -42.94 11.43 13.75
C GLY A 146 -41.82 10.92 14.67
N VAL A 147 -41.06 11.87 15.23
CA VAL A 147 -39.91 11.62 16.11
C VAL A 147 -40.14 12.18 17.52
N SER A 148 -39.48 11.58 18.52
CA SER A 148 -39.59 11.93 19.95
C SER A 148 -38.28 12.45 20.52
N ALA A 149 -38.32 13.54 21.28
CA ALA A 149 -37.19 14.08 22.04
C ALA A 149 -37.14 13.59 23.49
N GLN A 150 -37.94 12.58 23.86
CA GLN A 150 -37.87 11.99 25.18
C GLN A 150 -36.49 11.36 25.40
N LEU A 151 -35.77 11.83 26.43
CA LEU A 151 -34.51 11.23 26.83
C LEU A 151 -34.75 9.82 27.43
N PRO A 152 -33.90 8.84 27.10
CA PRO A 152 -33.93 7.52 27.75
C PRO A 152 -33.51 7.64 29.22
N GLY A 153 -33.77 6.59 30.00
CA GLY A 153 -33.33 6.54 31.40
C GLY A 153 -31.81 6.79 31.52
N PRO A 154 -31.36 7.65 32.45
CA PRO A 154 -29.96 8.04 32.52
C PRO A 154 -29.07 6.84 32.86
N GLN A 155 -28.01 6.66 32.08
CA GLN A 155 -26.98 5.64 32.30
C GLN A 155 -25.60 6.29 32.32
N ALA A 156 -24.83 6.02 33.37
CA ALA A 156 -23.53 6.65 33.57
C ALA A 156 -22.57 6.34 32.41
N GLY A 157 -21.91 7.38 31.91
CA GLY A 157 -20.83 7.26 30.91
C GLY A 157 -21.28 6.93 29.48
N ARG A 158 -22.59 6.94 29.17
CA ARG A 158 -23.12 6.66 27.82
C ARG A 158 -23.49 7.93 27.06
N ALA A 159 -23.24 7.91 25.75
CA ALA A 159 -23.68 8.97 24.85
C ALA A 159 -25.20 8.89 24.60
N ILE A 160 -25.82 10.01 24.23
CA ILE A 160 -27.20 10.04 23.70
C ILE A 160 -27.13 10.09 22.18
N MET A 161 -27.85 9.21 21.50
CA MET A 161 -27.89 9.14 20.05
C MET A 161 -29.29 8.78 19.53
N TRP A 162 -29.54 9.03 18.24
CA TRP A 162 -30.73 8.51 17.57
C TRP A 162 -30.65 6.99 17.42
N ASP A 163 -31.79 6.31 17.56
CA ASP A 163 -31.90 4.91 17.22
C ASP A 163 -31.74 4.67 15.70
N GLN A 164 -31.66 3.40 15.29
CA GLN A 164 -31.48 3.05 13.87
C GLN A 164 -32.62 3.54 12.97
N THR A 165 -33.79 3.80 13.54
CA THR A 165 -34.97 4.30 12.80
C THR A 165 -35.06 5.82 12.78
N ALA A 166 -34.17 6.51 13.50
CA ALA A 166 -34.18 7.95 13.73
C ALA A 166 -35.52 8.48 14.28
N ARG A 167 -36.17 7.70 15.15
CA ARG A 167 -37.48 8.05 15.73
C ARG A 167 -37.41 8.46 17.19
N GLN A 168 -36.38 8.04 17.91
CA GLN A 168 -36.23 8.30 19.34
C GLN A 168 -34.77 8.33 19.76
N LEU A 169 -34.51 8.98 20.90
CA LEU A 169 -33.19 9.04 21.52
C LEU A 169 -32.94 7.79 22.38
N VAL A 170 -31.75 7.23 22.28
CA VAL A 170 -31.32 6.02 23.00
C VAL A 170 -29.92 6.20 23.59
N ASN A 171 -29.60 5.41 24.61
CA ASN A 171 -28.26 5.35 25.18
C ASN A 171 -27.34 4.58 24.23
N GLY A 172 -26.33 5.28 23.73
CA GLY A 172 -25.32 4.79 22.82
C GLY A 172 -24.15 4.07 23.50
N PRO A 173 -23.00 3.96 22.80
CA PRO A 173 -21.79 3.39 23.37
C PRO A 173 -21.28 4.22 24.56
N ASP A 174 -20.59 3.55 25.47
CA ASP A 174 -19.88 4.20 26.56
C ASP A 174 -18.51 4.74 26.10
N SER A 175 -17.86 5.53 26.96
CA SER A 175 -16.55 6.11 26.67
C SER A 175 -15.47 5.05 26.38
N VAL A 176 -15.59 3.85 26.97
CA VAL A 176 -14.66 2.73 26.74
C VAL A 176 -14.83 2.17 25.33
N ALA A 177 -16.07 1.94 24.88
CA ALA A 177 -16.37 1.47 23.54
C ALA A 177 -15.97 2.48 22.46
N ILE A 178 -16.17 3.78 22.71
CA ILE A 178 -15.75 4.86 21.79
C ILE A 178 -14.22 4.90 21.69
N ALA A 179 -13.51 4.85 22.82
CA ALA A 179 -12.05 4.81 22.82
C ALA A 179 -11.50 3.53 22.15
N GLY A 180 -12.14 2.38 22.39
CA GLY A 180 -11.80 1.12 21.73
C GLY A 180 -11.95 1.17 20.21
N ALA A 181 -13.00 1.83 19.70
CA ALA A 181 -13.19 2.03 18.27
C ALA A 181 -12.10 2.92 17.65
N GLN A 182 -11.66 3.97 18.35
CA GLN A 182 -10.54 4.81 17.91
C GLN A 182 -9.24 4.01 17.83
N VAL A 183 -8.91 3.25 18.87
CA VAL A 183 -7.70 2.39 18.90
C VAL A 183 -7.73 1.35 17.79
N ALA A 184 -8.89 0.74 17.53
CA ALA A 184 -9.06 -0.20 16.42
C ALA A 184 -8.81 0.48 15.07
N GLY A 185 -9.28 1.71 14.88
CA GLY A 185 -9.01 2.52 13.67
C GLY A 185 -7.53 2.85 13.50
N GLU A 186 -6.85 3.27 14.56
CA GLU A 186 -5.41 3.52 14.55
C GLU A 186 -4.59 2.25 14.24
N THR A 187 -5.02 1.11 14.79
CA THR A 187 -4.40 -0.19 14.53
C THR A 187 -4.59 -0.62 13.09
N ALA A 188 -5.79 -0.45 12.53
CA ALA A 188 -6.08 -0.74 11.12
C ALA A 188 -5.27 0.16 10.17
N SER A 189 -5.13 1.45 10.48
CA SER A 189 -4.29 2.37 9.72
C SER A 189 -2.81 2.00 9.77
N ARG A 190 -2.30 1.61 10.95
CA ARG A 190 -0.92 1.12 11.10
C ARG A 190 -0.68 -0.16 10.29
N ALA A 191 -1.59 -1.13 10.37
CA ALA A 191 -1.50 -2.37 9.61
C ALA A 191 -1.54 -2.11 8.09
N ALA A 192 -2.35 -1.15 7.63
CA ALA A 192 -2.38 -0.73 6.22
C ALA A 192 -1.03 -0.12 5.79
N ASN A 193 -0.46 0.77 6.60
CA ASN A 193 0.85 1.37 6.32
C ASN A 193 1.98 0.33 6.33
N GLU A 194 1.96 -0.62 7.28
CA GLU A 194 2.89 -1.75 7.34
C GLU A 194 2.76 -2.65 6.11
N ALA A 195 1.54 -2.92 5.64
CA ALA A 195 1.30 -3.69 4.41
C ALA A 195 1.82 -2.97 3.16
N SER A 196 1.61 -1.66 3.04
CA SER A 196 2.19 -0.85 1.96
C SER A 196 3.72 -0.83 2.00
N ALA A 197 4.31 -0.64 3.17
CA ALA A 197 5.76 -0.68 3.35
C ALA A 197 6.35 -2.06 3.03
N ALA A 198 5.65 -3.14 3.40
CA ALA A 198 6.03 -4.51 3.05
C ALA A 198 5.93 -4.76 1.54
N ALA A 199 4.92 -4.20 0.86
CA ALA A 199 4.81 -4.27 -0.59
C ALA A 199 5.96 -3.51 -1.28
N ASP A 200 6.31 -2.31 -0.81
CA ASP A 200 7.44 -1.53 -1.31
C ASP A 200 8.78 -2.25 -1.05
N GLN A 201 8.93 -2.87 0.12
CA GLN A 201 10.10 -3.68 0.45
C GLN A 201 10.18 -4.95 -0.40
N ALA A 202 9.05 -5.59 -0.72
CA ALA A 202 8.99 -6.74 -1.61
C ALA A 202 9.34 -6.35 -3.05
N GLN A 203 8.85 -5.19 -3.53
CA GLN A 203 9.22 -4.66 -4.85
C GLN A 203 10.70 -4.26 -4.91
N THR A 204 11.22 -3.67 -3.84
CA THR A 204 12.65 -3.34 -3.70
C THR A 204 13.50 -4.60 -3.60
N SER A 205 13.04 -5.63 -2.89
CA SER A 205 13.72 -6.93 -2.78
C SER A 205 13.65 -7.71 -4.08
N PHE A 206 12.56 -7.60 -4.84
CA PHE A 206 12.44 -8.16 -6.19
C PHE A 206 13.38 -7.43 -7.16
N ALA A 207 13.43 -6.10 -7.12
CA ALA A 207 14.42 -5.32 -7.88
C ALA A 207 15.86 -5.64 -7.44
N GLY A 208 16.07 -5.89 -6.15
CA GLY A 208 17.32 -6.35 -5.54
C GLY A 208 17.71 -7.75 -6.01
N PHE A 209 16.77 -8.69 -6.05
CA PHE A 209 16.98 -10.06 -6.54
C PHE A 209 17.24 -10.06 -8.05
N VAL A 210 16.48 -9.29 -8.83
CA VAL A 210 16.68 -9.11 -10.27
C VAL A 210 18.04 -8.46 -10.55
N SER A 211 18.50 -7.53 -9.70
CA SER A 211 19.82 -6.90 -9.83
C SER A 211 20.97 -7.77 -9.32
N GLN A 212 20.77 -8.61 -8.29
CA GLN A 212 21.77 -9.57 -7.81
C GLN A 212 21.87 -10.82 -8.70
N ALA A 213 20.79 -11.20 -9.37
CA ALA A 213 20.78 -12.25 -10.39
C ALA A 213 21.39 -11.78 -11.73
N ALA A 214 21.58 -10.47 -11.91
CA ALA A 214 22.36 -9.89 -13.01
C ALA A 214 23.84 -9.78 -12.56
N THR A 215 24.69 -10.58 -13.18
CA THR A 215 26.15 -10.69 -12.99
C THR A 215 26.84 -9.41 -12.52
N ALA A 216 27.36 -9.44 -11.29
CA ALA A 216 28.07 -8.33 -10.68
C ALA A 216 29.50 -8.18 -11.24
N VAL A 217 29.85 -6.97 -11.69
CA VAL A 217 31.24 -6.53 -11.87
C VAL A 217 31.46 -5.29 -11.00
N LEU A 218 32.47 -5.34 -10.14
CA LEU A 218 32.92 -4.24 -9.29
C LEU A 218 33.89 -3.36 -10.10
N GLN A 219 33.45 -2.17 -10.52
CA GLN A 219 34.35 -1.20 -11.13
C GLN A 219 34.99 -0.33 -10.03
N LEU A 220 36.29 -0.52 -9.83
CA LEU A 220 37.10 0.28 -8.92
C LEU A 220 37.78 1.41 -9.70
N ASP A 221 37.64 2.65 -9.25
CA ASP A 221 38.54 3.72 -9.68
C ASP A 221 39.88 3.56 -8.95
N CYS A 222 40.84 2.98 -9.64
CA CYS A 222 42.19 2.74 -9.12
C CYS A 222 43.01 4.02 -8.91
N ARG A 223 42.53 5.21 -9.35
CA ARG A 223 43.19 6.50 -9.04
C ARG A 223 42.82 7.07 -7.67
N THR A 224 41.58 6.87 -7.23
CA THR A 224 41.06 7.52 -6.01
C THR A 224 40.75 6.54 -4.88
N GLY A 225 40.80 5.23 -5.14
CA GLY A 225 40.49 4.20 -4.15
C GLY A 225 39.04 4.23 -3.66
N ARG A 226 38.15 4.90 -4.40
CA ARG A 226 36.73 5.05 -4.07
C ARG A 226 35.86 4.23 -5.02
N ALA A 227 34.82 3.61 -4.47
CA ALA A 227 33.72 3.05 -5.25
C ALA A 227 32.89 4.20 -5.83
N LEU A 228 33.12 4.52 -7.10
CA LEU A 228 32.40 5.58 -7.82
C LEU A 228 31.08 5.03 -8.37
N ALA A 229 30.11 4.76 -7.50
CA ALA A 229 28.69 4.53 -7.80
C ALA A 229 28.30 3.51 -8.92
N TYR A 230 27.35 2.66 -8.56
CA TYR A 230 26.57 1.78 -9.44
C TYR A 230 26.11 2.48 -10.74
N GLN A 231 26.58 2.05 -11.92
CA GLN A 231 25.98 2.41 -13.20
C GLN A 231 25.62 1.15 -14.00
N ASP A 232 24.31 1.01 -14.23
CA ASP A 232 23.65 -0.03 -15.03
C ASP A 232 24.14 0.00 -16.48
N GLU A 233 24.39 -1.18 -17.07
CA GLU A 233 24.74 -1.37 -18.49
C GLU A 233 23.73 -0.72 -19.45
N ARG A 234 22.45 -0.60 -19.05
CA ARG A 234 21.40 0.06 -19.84
C ARG A 234 21.47 1.57 -19.84
N ARG A 235 22.30 2.17 -18.98
CA ARG A 235 22.57 3.62 -18.93
C ARG A 235 23.92 3.97 -19.55
N MET A 236 24.71 2.98 -19.96
CA MET A 236 25.96 3.24 -20.63
C MET A 236 25.69 3.76 -22.05
N PRO A 237 26.31 4.86 -22.47
CA PRO A 237 26.22 5.31 -23.85
C PRO A 237 26.71 4.20 -24.79
N MET A 238 25.87 3.83 -25.75
CA MET A 238 26.14 2.76 -26.71
C MET A 238 26.53 3.34 -28.07
N VAL A 239 27.61 2.81 -28.66
CA VAL A 239 28.05 3.09 -30.02
C VAL A 239 27.78 1.86 -30.87
N ASP A 240 26.96 2.00 -31.92
CA ASP A 240 26.77 0.95 -32.91
C ASP A 240 27.83 1.11 -34.01
N ALA A 241 28.60 0.05 -34.26
CA ALA A 241 29.71 0.00 -35.22
C ALA A 241 29.39 -1.01 -36.31
N PRO A 242 28.62 -0.63 -37.36
CA PRO A 242 28.19 -1.52 -38.43
C PRO A 242 29.29 -1.88 -39.44
N GLY A 243 30.55 -1.55 -39.14
CA GLY A 243 31.73 -1.73 -39.99
C GLY A 243 33.01 -1.36 -39.24
N ASN A 244 34.11 -1.11 -39.97
CA ASN A 244 35.39 -0.76 -39.34
C ASN A 244 35.31 0.58 -38.62
N VAL A 245 35.66 0.62 -37.33
CA VAL A 245 35.59 1.83 -36.50
C VAL A 245 36.86 1.96 -35.66
N THR A 246 37.39 3.18 -35.58
CA THR A 246 38.45 3.53 -34.63
C THR A 246 37.82 4.24 -33.42
N LEU A 247 38.06 3.73 -32.21
CA LEU A 247 37.45 4.27 -31.00
C LEU A 247 38.18 5.54 -30.53
N ASN A 248 37.42 6.52 -30.05
CA ASN A 248 37.96 7.76 -29.51
C ASN A 248 38.18 7.61 -27.99
N PRO A 249 39.37 7.90 -27.44
CA PRO A 249 39.62 7.87 -25.99
C PRO A 249 38.63 8.70 -25.15
N LEU A 250 38.05 9.76 -25.72
CA LEU A 250 37.04 10.60 -25.05
C LEU A 250 35.71 9.87 -24.81
N GLN A 251 35.51 8.73 -25.48
CA GLN A 251 34.33 7.87 -25.33
C GLN A 251 34.58 6.76 -24.29
N SER A 252 35.53 6.92 -23.38
CA SER A 252 35.79 5.92 -22.33
C SER A 252 34.52 5.57 -21.57
N GLY A 253 34.31 4.29 -21.30
CA GLY A 253 33.13 3.76 -20.61
C GLY A 253 31.92 3.49 -21.51
N VAL A 254 32.01 3.71 -22.83
CA VAL A 254 30.94 3.31 -23.77
C VAL A 254 30.92 1.80 -24.00
N VAL A 255 29.72 1.31 -24.33
CA VAL A 255 29.52 -0.02 -24.89
C VAL A 255 29.54 0.08 -26.41
N VAL A 256 30.37 -0.73 -27.06
CA VAL A 256 30.53 -0.80 -28.52
C VAL A 256 29.90 -2.10 -29.00
N ARG A 257 28.86 -1.97 -29.81
CA ARG A 257 28.27 -3.08 -30.56
C ARG A 257 28.93 -3.16 -31.93
N VAL A 258 29.58 -4.26 -32.23
CA VAL A 258 30.16 -4.51 -33.55
C VAL A 258 29.18 -5.31 -34.39
N SER A 259 29.03 -5.00 -35.67
CA SER A 259 28.19 -5.75 -36.59
C SER A 259 28.80 -5.77 -38.00
N ASN A 260 28.29 -6.66 -38.85
CA ASN A 260 28.71 -6.92 -40.22
C ASN A 260 30.20 -7.31 -40.37
N GLY A 261 30.79 -7.92 -39.33
CA GLY A 261 32.21 -8.30 -39.33
C GLY A 261 33.18 -7.11 -39.28
N GLY A 262 32.72 -5.98 -38.75
CA GLY A 262 33.55 -4.78 -38.58
C GLY A 262 34.77 -5.04 -37.71
N ARG A 263 35.89 -4.38 -38.05
CA ARG A 263 37.10 -4.36 -37.23
C ARG A 263 37.12 -3.13 -36.33
N ILE A 264 37.23 -3.34 -35.03
CA ILE A 264 37.42 -2.29 -34.04
C ILE A 264 38.90 -2.01 -33.85
N THR A 265 39.27 -0.74 -33.99
CA THR A 265 40.65 -0.28 -33.79
C THR A 265 40.71 0.58 -32.53
N LEU A 266 41.43 0.12 -31.52
CA LEU A 266 41.71 0.86 -30.30
C LEU A 266 42.76 1.94 -30.56
N PRO A 267 42.64 3.11 -29.95
CA PRO A 267 43.62 4.17 -30.12
C PRO A 267 44.98 3.77 -29.49
N ALA A 268 46.07 4.37 -29.96
CA ALA A 268 47.42 4.06 -29.46
C ALA A 268 47.52 4.16 -27.92
N CYS A 269 48.19 3.22 -27.29
CA CYS A 269 48.39 3.19 -25.86
C CYS A 269 49.40 4.26 -25.42
N GLN A 270 49.05 5.04 -24.40
CA GLN A 270 49.88 6.14 -23.91
C GLN A 270 49.61 6.37 -22.41
N PRO A 271 50.58 6.88 -21.62
CA PRO A 271 50.39 7.12 -20.18
C PRO A 271 49.20 8.02 -19.85
N SER A 272 48.92 9.03 -20.70
CA SER A 272 47.77 9.94 -20.57
C SER A 272 46.41 9.24 -20.72
N ARG A 273 46.39 8.03 -21.28
CA ARG A 273 45.19 7.22 -21.53
C ARG A 273 45.03 6.09 -20.51
N ASN A 274 45.82 6.07 -19.44
CA ASN A 274 45.63 5.12 -18.35
C ASN A 274 44.21 5.26 -17.77
N GLY A 275 43.48 4.14 -17.69
CA GLY A 275 42.10 4.07 -17.23
C GLY A 275 41.04 4.27 -18.32
N VAL A 276 41.42 4.45 -19.59
CA VAL A 276 40.45 4.42 -20.70
C VAL A 276 39.92 3.00 -20.85
N THR A 277 38.60 2.83 -20.85
CA THR A 277 37.92 1.54 -20.97
C THR A 277 36.91 1.53 -22.11
N PHE A 278 36.76 0.37 -22.76
CA PHE A 278 35.69 0.10 -23.69
C PHE A 278 35.14 -1.30 -23.46
N ARG A 279 33.82 -1.45 -23.53
CA ARG A 279 33.21 -2.77 -23.58
C ARG A 279 32.80 -3.06 -25.00
N ILE A 280 33.35 -4.11 -25.61
CA ILE A 280 33.13 -4.43 -27.02
C ILE A 280 32.42 -5.78 -27.08
N PHE A 281 31.30 -5.84 -27.80
CA PHE A 281 30.60 -7.10 -28.03
C PHE A 281 30.21 -7.26 -29.50
N ASN A 282 30.21 -8.51 -29.96
CA ASN A 282 29.76 -8.85 -31.30
C ASN A 282 28.21 -8.94 -31.32
N GLY A 283 27.57 -8.08 -32.11
CA GLY A 283 26.13 -7.88 -32.11
C GLY A 283 25.33 -8.72 -33.12
N ASP A 284 25.98 -9.24 -34.16
CA ASP A 284 25.32 -9.91 -35.29
C ASP A 284 25.82 -11.35 -35.55
N GLY A 285 26.92 -11.75 -34.92
CA GLY A 285 27.51 -13.08 -35.05
C GLY A 285 28.48 -13.24 -36.20
N THR A 286 28.71 -12.19 -36.98
CA THR A 286 29.78 -12.17 -37.96
C THR A 286 31.09 -11.93 -37.22
N ALA A 287 32.10 -12.78 -37.44
CA ALA A 287 33.39 -12.67 -36.76
C ALA A 287 33.95 -11.24 -36.88
N SER A 288 34.22 -10.63 -35.73
CA SER A 288 34.66 -9.22 -35.63
C SER A 288 36.00 -9.16 -34.90
N ASP A 289 36.93 -8.37 -35.42
CA ASP A 289 38.29 -8.31 -34.88
C ASP A 289 38.51 -7.02 -34.10
N ILE A 290 39.22 -7.12 -32.97
CA ILE A 290 39.73 -5.98 -32.21
C ILE A 290 41.24 -5.89 -32.47
N THR A 291 41.71 -4.69 -32.77
CA THR A 291 43.13 -4.38 -32.98
C THR A 291 43.46 -3.04 -32.35
N THR A 292 44.71 -2.60 -32.45
CA THR A 292 45.19 -1.32 -31.95
C THR A 292 45.75 -0.49 -33.11
N VAL A 293 45.80 0.84 -32.95
CA VAL A 293 46.58 1.71 -33.84
C VAL A 293 48.07 1.50 -33.54
N GLY A 294 48.88 1.26 -34.56
CA GLY A 294 50.33 1.10 -34.42
C GLY A 294 50.75 -0.34 -34.15
N LEU A 295 51.75 -0.53 -33.28
CA LEU A 295 52.33 -1.84 -32.93
C LEU A 295 51.95 -2.31 -31.52
N ASP A 296 50.97 -1.68 -30.89
CA ASP A 296 50.54 -2.07 -29.53
C ASP A 296 49.88 -3.45 -29.55
N VAL A 297 50.13 -4.25 -28.52
CA VAL A 297 49.55 -5.59 -28.37
C VAL A 297 48.41 -5.60 -27.37
N LEU A 298 47.44 -6.48 -27.61
CA LEU A 298 46.32 -6.79 -26.72
C LEU A 298 46.73 -7.94 -25.80
N ARG A 299 46.69 -7.70 -24.50
CA ARG A 299 47.10 -8.68 -23.48
C ARG A 299 45.88 -9.22 -22.72
N PRO A 300 45.53 -10.50 -22.87
CA PRO A 300 44.48 -11.11 -22.06
C PRO A 300 44.81 -11.10 -20.57
N VAL A 301 43.83 -10.75 -19.72
CA VAL A 301 44.00 -10.67 -18.26
C VAL A 301 44.04 -12.07 -17.62
N ASP A 302 43.51 -13.07 -18.30
CA ASP A 302 43.51 -14.49 -17.89
C ASP A 302 44.87 -15.20 -18.06
N GLY A 303 45.90 -14.47 -18.51
CA GLY A 303 47.23 -15.01 -18.76
C GLY A 303 47.41 -15.60 -20.17
N GLY A 304 46.45 -15.40 -21.08
CA GLY A 304 46.60 -15.74 -22.49
C GLY A 304 47.77 -15.01 -23.18
N ALA A 305 48.23 -15.58 -24.30
CA ALA A 305 49.29 -14.97 -25.11
C ALA A 305 48.89 -13.59 -25.65
N GLU A 306 49.84 -12.66 -25.71
CA GLU A 306 49.65 -11.34 -26.32
C GLU A 306 49.33 -11.46 -27.82
N ARG A 307 48.39 -10.65 -28.31
CA ARG A 307 47.91 -10.72 -29.70
C ARG A 307 47.87 -9.34 -30.34
N ALA A 308 48.21 -9.25 -31.63
CA ALA A 308 47.98 -8.04 -32.43
C ALA A 308 46.50 -7.87 -32.83
N VAL A 309 45.77 -8.98 -32.88
CA VAL A 309 44.34 -9.04 -33.20
C VAL A 309 43.64 -9.98 -32.22
N PHE A 310 42.55 -9.51 -31.62
CA PHE A 310 41.69 -10.28 -30.74
C PHE A 310 40.33 -10.48 -31.42
N ALA A 311 40.01 -11.72 -31.79
CA ALA A 311 38.77 -12.04 -32.49
C ALA A 311 37.60 -12.23 -31.53
N LEU A 312 36.44 -11.69 -31.90
CA LEU A 312 35.11 -11.95 -31.35
C LEU A 312 34.29 -12.75 -32.37
N PRO A 313 34.46 -14.08 -32.41
CA PRO A 313 33.90 -14.92 -33.49
C PRO A 313 32.38 -15.08 -33.43
N MET A 314 31.72 -14.81 -32.30
CA MET A 314 30.32 -15.17 -32.09
C MET A 314 29.45 -14.04 -31.56
N ARG A 315 28.16 -14.09 -31.89
CA ARG A 315 27.16 -13.12 -31.43
C ARG A 315 27.04 -13.17 -29.91
N GLY A 316 27.35 -12.08 -29.22
CA GLY A 316 27.31 -12.02 -27.76
C GLY A 316 28.66 -12.29 -27.10
N ASP A 317 29.69 -12.69 -27.86
CA ASP A 317 31.07 -12.63 -27.37
C ASP A 317 31.35 -11.18 -26.96
N ALA A 318 31.87 -11.02 -25.76
CA ALA A 318 32.07 -9.72 -25.16
C ALA A 318 33.40 -9.69 -24.42
N VAL A 319 34.10 -8.59 -24.61
CA VAL A 319 35.33 -8.28 -23.89
C VAL A 319 35.25 -6.88 -23.33
N GLU A 320 35.94 -6.68 -22.22
CA GLU A 320 36.25 -5.37 -21.69
C GLU A 320 37.72 -5.12 -21.95
N VAL A 321 38.03 -4.01 -22.61
CA VAL A 321 39.40 -3.59 -22.87
C VAL A 321 39.69 -2.35 -22.04
N PHE A 322 40.86 -2.32 -21.42
CA PHE A 322 41.31 -1.16 -20.67
C PHE A 322 42.78 -0.86 -20.92
N CYS A 323 43.11 0.42 -20.95
CA CYS A 323 44.47 0.91 -21.14
C CYS A 323 45.12 1.11 -19.76
N ASP A 324 46.24 0.45 -19.48
CA ASP A 324 47.00 0.64 -18.23
C ASP A 324 48.04 1.78 -18.31
N GLY A 325 48.08 2.48 -19.45
CA GLY A 325 49.05 3.55 -19.76
C GLY A 325 50.30 3.05 -20.50
N SER A 326 50.52 1.74 -20.57
CA SER A 326 51.61 1.10 -21.32
C SER A 326 51.11 0.09 -22.35
N ARG A 327 50.01 -0.62 -22.05
CA ARG A 327 49.39 -1.66 -22.86
C ARG A 327 47.87 -1.63 -22.77
N TRP A 328 47.24 -2.28 -23.75
CA TRP A 328 45.83 -2.64 -23.70
C TRP A 328 45.67 -4.02 -23.07
N GLN A 329 44.96 -4.07 -21.95
CA GLN A 329 44.55 -5.31 -21.31
C GLN A 329 43.15 -5.69 -21.82
N VAL A 330 42.91 -6.99 -22.02
CA VAL A 330 41.65 -7.54 -22.50
C VAL A 330 41.11 -8.50 -21.45
N GLN A 331 40.04 -8.11 -20.78
CA GLN A 331 39.27 -8.99 -19.92
C GLN A 331 38.14 -9.61 -20.74
N ILE A 332 38.15 -10.93 -20.83
CA ILE A 332 37.09 -11.67 -21.48
C ILE A 332 35.89 -11.70 -20.54
N LEU A 333 34.77 -11.11 -20.96
CA LEU A 333 33.52 -11.13 -20.20
C LEU A 333 32.67 -12.35 -20.59
N ARG A 334 32.63 -12.64 -21.89
CA ARG A 334 31.95 -13.80 -22.48
C ARG A 334 32.82 -14.34 -23.60
N SER A 335 33.41 -15.53 -23.40
CA SER A 335 33.93 -16.38 -24.47
C SER A 335 33.74 -17.84 -24.10
N GLY A 336 33.66 -18.71 -25.10
CA GLY A 336 33.52 -20.16 -24.89
C GLY A 336 32.31 -20.78 -25.59
N GLY A 337 31.51 -19.97 -26.29
CA GLY A 337 30.35 -20.43 -27.02
C GLY A 337 29.09 -20.53 -26.17
N PRO A 338 27.93 -20.81 -26.80
CA PRO A 338 26.66 -20.69 -26.13
C PRO A 338 26.49 -21.73 -25.02
N LEU A 339 26.12 -21.20 -23.86
CA LEU A 339 25.39 -21.90 -22.83
C LEU A 339 23.89 -21.61 -23.02
N VAL A 340 23.11 -22.66 -23.21
CA VAL A 340 21.66 -22.62 -23.21
C VAL A 340 21.12 -23.58 -22.16
N LYS A 341 20.27 -23.08 -21.28
CA LYS A 341 19.55 -23.84 -20.26
C LYS A 341 18.07 -23.53 -20.36
N MET A 342 17.25 -24.56 -20.52
CA MET A 342 15.80 -24.43 -20.59
C MET A 342 15.13 -25.47 -19.70
N LEU A 343 13.93 -25.15 -19.27
CA LEU A 343 13.08 -26.01 -18.45
C LEU A 343 11.70 -26.12 -19.07
N ARG A 344 11.08 -27.28 -18.85
CA ARG A 344 9.64 -27.48 -19.05
C ARG A 344 9.00 -27.51 -17.68
N THR A 345 8.24 -26.46 -17.35
CA THR A 345 7.59 -26.29 -16.05
C THR A 345 6.13 -26.71 -16.06
N GLN A 346 5.45 -26.57 -17.21
CA GLN A 346 4.06 -26.92 -17.38
C GLN A 346 3.88 -28.35 -17.88
N LYS A 347 2.73 -28.94 -17.56
CA LYS A 347 2.36 -30.27 -18.08
C LYS A 347 2.33 -30.24 -19.61
N GLN A 348 2.75 -31.34 -20.25
CA GLN A 348 2.65 -31.49 -21.71
C GLN A 348 2.19 -32.90 -22.05
N ALA A 349 1.09 -33.01 -22.79
CA ALA A 349 0.57 -34.28 -23.27
C ALA A 349 1.38 -34.80 -24.47
N ILE A 350 1.63 -36.10 -24.49
CA ILE A 350 2.28 -36.84 -25.58
C ILE A 350 1.25 -37.87 -26.06
N PRO A 351 0.69 -37.72 -27.26
CA PRO A 351 -0.34 -38.62 -27.79
C PRO A 351 0.12 -40.07 -27.87
N ALA A 352 -0.85 -40.99 -27.83
CA ALA A 352 -0.65 -42.43 -27.97
C ALA A 352 0.19 -42.80 -29.20
N ASN A 353 1.15 -43.72 -29.02
CA ASN A 353 2.09 -44.19 -30.04
C ASN A 353 2.76 -43.06 -30.85
N GLY A 354 2.90 -41.89 -30.24
CA GLY A 354 3.36 -40.68 -30.90
C GLY A 354 4.79 -40.31 -30.54
N GLU A 355 5.43 -39.59 -31.46
CA GLU A 355 6.62 -38.81 -31.18
C GLU A 355 6.24 -37.33 -31.12
N PHE A 356 6.71 -36.62 -30.11
CA PHE A 356 6.31 -35.24 -29.88
C PHE A 356 7.51 -34.36 -29.55
N ILE A 357 7.46 -33.10 -30.00
CA ILE A 357 8.51 -32.11 -29.74
C ILE A 357 8.31 -31.56 -28.32
N VAL A 358 9.36 -31.57 -27.51
CA VAL A 358 9.29 -31.00 -26.16
C VAL A 358 9.29 -29.49 -26.27
N GLY A 359 8.22 -28.83 -25.82
CA GLY A 359 8.12 -27.38 -25.84
C GLY A 359 8.74 -26.76 -24.58
N TRP A 360 9.65 -25.82 -24.71
CA TRP A 360 10.32 -25.21 -23.55
C TRP A 360 9.60 -23.94 -23.14
N ASP A 361 9.06 -23.91 -21.91
CA ASP A 361 8.26 -22.78 -21.40
C ASP A 361 9.05 -21.82 -20.49
N SER A 362 10.26 -22.22 -20.08
CA SER A 362 11.13 -21.43 -19.23
C SER A 362 12.55 -21.47 -19.75
N ILE A 363 13.06 -20.31 -20.16
CA ILE A 363 14.44 -20.15 -20.64
C ILE A 363 15.26 -19.64 -19.45
N VAL A 364 16.01 -20.52 -18.81
CA VAL A 364 16.84 -20.19 -17.63
C VAL A 364 18.09 -19.43 -18.03
N THR A 365 18.70 -19.82 -19.14
CA THR A 365 19.88 -19.15 -19.68
C THR A 365 19.88 -19.30 -21.18
N ASP A 366 20.05 -18.19 -21.88
CA ASP A 366 20.37 -18.19 -23.30
C ASP A 366 21.43 -17.12 -23.54
N SER A 367 22.67 -17.54 -23.40
CA SER A 367 23.82 -16.61 -23.40
C SER A 367 24.00 -15.86 -24.73
N HIS A 368 23.43 -16.36 -25.83
CA HIS A 368 23.67 -15.86 -27.19
C HIS A 368 22.37 -15.64 -27.99
N GLY A 369 21.19 -15.73 -27.35
CA GLY A 369 19.89 -15.50 -28.00
C GLY A 369 19.57 -16.54 -29.07
N LEU A 370 19.87 -17.81 -28.80
CA LEU A 370 19.73 -18.95 -29.72
C LEU A 370 18.39 -19.67 -29.62
N TYR A 371 17.59 -19.44 -28.57
CA TYR A 371 16.28 -20.05 -28.46
C TYR A 371 15.38 -19.64 -29.63
N HIS A 372 14.73 -20.62 -30.26
CA HIS A 372 13.85 -20.41 -31.38
C HIS A 372 12.48 -21.05 -31.12
N ALA A 373 11.49 -20.20 -30.80
CA ALA A 373 10.14 -20.62 -30.45
C ALA A 373 9.48 -21.50 -31.53
N GLY A 374 9.73 -21.22 -32.82
CA GLY A 374 9.16 -22.03 -33.92
C GLY A 374 9.73 -23.45 -34.03
N TYR A 375 10.86 -23.74 -33.38
CA TYR A 375 11.48 -25.07 -33.38
C TYR A 375 11.40 -25.76 -32.03
N ASP A 376 10.97 -25.05 -30.98
CA ASP A 376 11.04 -25.49 -29.59
C ASP A 376 12.45 -26.03 -29.24
N GLY A 377 13.47 -25.24 -29.60
CA GLY A 377 14.87 -25.63 -29.50
C GLY A 377 15.81 -24.46 -29.70
N ILE A 378 17.05 -24.75 -30.09
CA ILE A 378 18.10 -23.77 -30.39
C ILE A 378 18.35 -23.72 -31.89
N ALA A 379 18.53 -22.52 -32.46
CA ALA A 379 18.79 -22.31 -33.88
C ALA A 379 19.94 -21.33 -34.09
N ASN A 380 20.48 -21.30 -35.32
CA ASN A 380 21.61 -20.45 -35.68
C ASN A 380 22.83 -20.66 -34.78
N VAL A 381 23.02 -21.88 -34.29
CA VAL A 381 24.12 -22.22 -33.39
C VAL A 381 25.42 -22.28 -34.20
N PRO A 382 26.52 -21.67 -33.74
CA PRO A 382 27.74 -21.68 -34.53
C PRO A 382 28.31 -23.09 -34.73
N PRO A 383 29.03 -23.34 -35.84
CA PRO A 383 29.66 -24.63 -36.07
C PRO A 383 30.57 -25.03 -34.90
N GLY A 384 30.54 -26.30 -34.51
CA GLY A 384 31.35 -26.79 -33.40
C GLY A 384 30.75 -28.01 -32.70
N HIS A 385 31.34 -28.39 -31.58
CA HIS A 385 30.86 -29.49 -30.75
C HIS A 385 30.08 -28.93 -29.56
N TYR A 386 28.95 -29.56 -29.26
CA TYR A 386 28.03 -29.15 -28.22
C TYR A 386 27.78 -30.34 -27.32
N HIS A 387 28.04 -30.18 -26.03
CA HIS A 387 27.61 -31.14 -25.04
C HIS A 387 26.16 -30.86 -24.68
N PHE A 388 25.33 -31.91 -24.78
CA PHE A 388 23.94 -31.91 -24.35
C PHE A 388 23.79 -32.73 -23.08
N ASP A 389 22.99 -32.22 -22.15
CA ASP A 389 22.45 -32.95 -21.01
C ASP A 389 20.96 -32.62 -20.90
N ILE A 390 20.13 -33.63 -21.13
CA ILE A 390 18.69 -33.51 -21.24
C ILE A 390 18.04 -34.53 -20.33
N GLY A 391 17.04 -34.08 -19.59
CA GLY A 391 16.16 -34.92 -18.78
C GLY A 391 14.71 -34.57 -19.06
N ILE A 392 13.85 -35.56 -19.28
CA ILE A 392 12.41 -35.39 -19.45
C ILE A 392 11.69 -36.24 -18.41
N CYS A 393 11.01 -35.59 -17.46
CA CYS A 393 10.27 -36.24 -16.40
C CYS A 393 8.88 -36.66 -16.88
N MET A 394 8.66 -37.96 -16.99
CA MET A 394 7.40 -38.57 -17.43
C MET A 394 6.59 -39.08 -16.24
N GLU A 395 5.26 -38.97 -16.32
CA GLU A 395 4.33 -39.62 -15.40
C GLU A 395 4.34 -41.15 -15.63
N LEU A 396 4.39 -41.93 -14.55
CA LEU A 396 4.10 -43.37 -14.65
C LEU A 396 2.61 -43.59 -14.87
N ALA A 397 2.27 -44.72 -15.48
CA ALA A 397 0.87 -45.13 -15.65
C ALA A 397 0.72 -46.63 -15.36
N ASP A 398 -0.42 -47.19 -15.72
CA ASP A 398 -0.78 -48.59 -15.53
C ASP A 398 0.06 -49.58 -16.37
N GLN A 399 0.52 -49.16 -17.54
CA GLN A 399 1.38 -49.96 -18.42
C GLN A 399 2.86 -49.55 -18.32
N SER A 400 3.75 -50.55 -18.26
CA SER A 400 5.19 -50.33 -18.48
C SER A 400 5.48 -50.25 -19.97
N VAL A 401 6.14 -49.18 -20.42
CA VAL A 401 6.45 -48.93 -21.84
C VAL A 401 7.88 -48.46 -22.03
N GLN A 402 8.42 -48.62 -23.24
CA GLN A 402 9.70 -47.99 -23.58
C GLN A 402 9.49 -46.49 -23.83
N GLY A 403 10.29 -45.66 -23.17
CA GLY A 403 10.39 -44.22 -23.42
C GLY A 403 11.71 -43.91 -24.12
N MET A 404 11.65 -43.01 -25.09
CA MET A 404 12.80 -42.56 -25.86
C MET A 404 12.86 -41.04 -25.86
N VAL A 405 14.06 -40.50 -25.75
CA VAL A 405 14.35 -39.07 -25.89
C VAL A 405 15.45 -38.89 -26.92
N PHE A 406 15.27 -37.95 -27.83
CA PHE A 406 16.16 -37.70 -28.96
C PHE A 406 16.61 -36.25 -28.96
N VAL A 407 17.89 -36.04 -29.25
CA VAL A 407 18.40 -34.75 -29.71
C VAL A 407 18.41 -34.80 -31.22
N GLU A 408 17.55 -34.01 -31.85
CA GLU A 408 17.50 -33.89 -33.30
C GLU A 408 18.31 -32.68 -33.74
N ARG A 409 19.01 -32.83 -34.86
CA ARG A 409 19.70 -31.75 -35.56
C ARG A 409 19.01 -31.46 -36.89
N LEU A 410 18.80 -30.18 -37.20
CA LEU A 410 18.34 -29.77 -38.52
C LEU A 410 19.48 -29.93 -39.51
N GLY A 411 19.29 -30.70 -40.58
CA GLY A 411 20.23 -30.84 -41.69
C GLY A 411 19.57 -30.55 -43.04
N ALA A 412 20.30 -30.77 -44.14
CA ALA A 412 19.81 -30.46 -45.50
C ALA A 412 18.52 -31.21 -45.90
N GLY A 413 18.28 -32.39 -45.32
CA GLY A 413 17.07 -33.20 -45.54
C GLY A 413 15.98 -33.04 -44.46
N GLY A 414 16.11 -32.06 -43.57
CA GLY A 414 15.22 -31.88 -42.42
C GLY A 414 15.84 -32.37 -41.10
N TRP A 415 14.99 -32.65 -40.12
CA TRP A 415 15.41 -33.03 -38.77
C TRP A 415 15.85 -34.49 -38.70
N ASN A 416 17.04 -34.74 -38.16
CA ASN A 416 17.61 -36.07 -38.02
C ASN A 416 18.05 -36.31 -36.57
N MET A 417 17.86 -37.53 -36.07
CA MET A 417 18.30 -37.93 -34.73
C MET A 417 19.84 -37.95 -34.66
N HIS A 418 20.40 -37.36 -33.61
CA HIS A 418 21.85 -37.31 -33.41
C HIS A 418 22.29 -37.97 -32.10
N LEU A 419 21.51 -37.76 -31.03
CA LEU A 419 21.68 -38.47 -29.76
C LEU A 419 20.35 -39.11 -29.39
N GLN A 420 20.42 -40.25 -28.72
CA GLN A 420 19.24 -40.96 -28.23
C GLN A 420 19.49 -41.45 -26.80
N GLY A 421 18.51 -41.28 -25.95
CA GLY A 421 18.38 -41.96 -24.66
C GLY A 421 17.15 -42.87 -24.69
N VAL A 422 17.30 -44.09 -24.18
CA VAL A 422 16.21 -45.07 -24.10
C VAL A 422 16.17 -45.60 -22.68
N ASP A 423 14.99 -45.62 -22.08
CA ASP A 423 14.77 -46.25 -20.77
C ASP A 423 13.35 -46.84 -20.71
N THR A 424 13.13 -47.73 -19.76
CA THR A 424 11.80 -48.25 -19.46
C THR A 424 11.09 -47.28 -18.52
N LEU A 425 9.88 -46.87 -18.91
CA LEU A 425 8.92 -46.19 -18.04
C LEU A 425 8.12 -47.28 -17.32
N PRO A 426 8.40 -47.58 -16.04
CA PRO A 426 7.72 -48.65 -15.32
C PRO A 426 6.23 -48.33 -15.10
N ASN A 427 5.45 -49.35 -14.75
CA ASN A 427 4.10 -49.09 -14.25
C ASN A 427 4.14 -48.61 -12.79
N GLY A 428 3.14 -47.83 -12.39
CA GLY A 428 3.00 -47.35 -11.02
C GLY A 428 2.04 -46.18 -10.90
N ALA A 429 1.30 -46.14 -9.79
CA ALA A 429 0.46 -45.00 -9.42
C ALA A 429 1.33 -43.85 -8.86
N ASP A 430 1.06 -42.63 -9.29
CA ASP A 430 1.67 -41.37 -8.82
C ASP A 430 3.21 -41.30 -8.86
N GLY A 431 3.85 -42.22 -9.58
CA GLY A 431 5.30 -42.24 -9.76
C GLY A 431 5.76 -41.35 -10.91
N ARG A 432 7.07 -41.09 -10.94
CA ARG A 432 7.73 -40.31 -11.99
C ARG A 432 9.04 -40.95 -12.39
N LYS A 433 9.40 -40.84 -13.67
CA LYS A 433 10.68 -41.34 -14.18
C LYS A 433 11.27 -40.34 -15.16
N VAL A 434 12.57 -40.08 -15.03
CA VAL A 434 13.29 -39.15 -15.92
C VAL A 434 13.96 -39.96 -17.03
N LEU A 435 13.56 -39.70 -18.28
CA LEU A 435 14.28 -40.14 -19.46
C LEU A 435 15.47 -39.19 -19.67
N ARG A 436 16.69 -39.73 -19.79
CA ARG A 436 17.90 -38.91 -19.96
C ARG A 436 18.59 -39.16 -21.29
N CYS A 437 19.08 -38.09 -21.90
CA CYS A 437 19.98 -38.14 -23.05
C CYS A 437 21.12 -37.17 -22.79
N SER A 438 22.36 -37.67 -22.82
CA SER A 438 23.55 -36.83 -22.72
C SER A 438 24.62 -37.31 -23.69
N GLY A 439 25.35 -36.37 -24.26
CA GLY A 439 26.39 -36.67 -25.24
C GLY A 439 26.84 -35.43 -25.99
N ILE A 440 27.74 -35.62 -26.95
CA ILE A 440 28.28 -34.54 -27.76
C ILE A 440 27.67 -34.62 -29.16
N ALA A 441 27.09 -33.52 -29.62
CA ALA A 441 26.60 -33.38 -30.99
C ALA A 441 27.38 -32.29 -31.72
N ARG A 442 27.63 -32.51 -33.02
CA ARG A 442 28.28 -31.50 -33.86
C ARG A 442 27.24 -30.62 -34.54
N ALA A 443 27.42 -29.30 -34.51
CA ALA A 443 26.76 -28.36 -35.40
C ALA A 443 27.62 -28.14 -36.66
N GLY A 444 26.99 -28.21 -37.83
CA GLY A 444 27.60 -27.94 -39.11
C GLY A 444 27.54 -26.46 -39.51
N ILE A 445 27.79 -26.21 -40.79
CA ILE A 445 27.72 -24.88 -41.43
C ILE A 445 26.37 -24.71 -42.15
N ALA A 446 25.99 -23.46 -42.39
CA ALA A 446 24.75 -23.09 -43.08
C ALA A 446 23.48 -23.63 -42.40
N THR A 447 22.68 -24.48 -43.06
CA THR A 447 21.40 -24.98 -42.54
C THR A 447 21.55 -26.08 -41.47
N ASP A 448 22.78 -26.54 -41.20
CA ASP A 448 23.06 -27.62 -40.23
C ASP A 448 23.33 -27.08 -38.81
N ASN A 449 22.51 -26.14 -38.34
CA ASN A 449 22.82 -25.28 -37.20
C ASN A 449 21.65 -25.09 -36.20
N ALA A 450 20.75 -26.07 -36.10
CA ALA A 450 19.68 -26.07 -35.11
C ALA A 450 19.54 -27.42 -34.42
N PHE A 451 19.16 -27.39 -33.14
CA PHE A 451 18.89 -28.59 -32.33
C PHE A 451 17.55 -28.46 -31.60
N ARG A 452 16.84 -29.58 -31.46
CA ARG A 452 15.61 -29.66 -30.65
C ARG A 452 15.51 -31.02 -29.97
N VAL A 453 14.56 -31.14 -29.06
CA VAL A 453 14.30 -32.39 -28.33
C VAL A 453 12.97 -33.00 -28.75
N ARG A 454 13.01 -34.29 -29.06
CA ARG A 454 11.83 -35.11 -29.30
C ARG A 454 11.74 -36.20 -28.24
N VAL A 455 10.53 -36.50 -27.80
CA VAL A 455 10.24 -37.62 -26.90
C VAL A 455 9.23 -38.55 -27.57
N ALA A 456 9.37 -39.85 -27.35
CA ALA A 456 8.46 -40.86 -27.87
C ALA A 456 8.21 -41.95 -26.83
N HIS A 457 7.04 -42.59 -26.89
CA HIS A 457 6.73 -43.76 -26.08
C HIS A 457 5.84 -44.74 -26.83
N GLY A 458 5.94 -46.03 -26.49
CA GLY A 458 5.14 -47.11 -27.09
C GLY A 458 3.82 -47.41 -26.37
N ALA A 459 3.15 -46.40 -25.79
CA ALA A 459 1.90 -46.61 -25.06
C ALA A 459 0.69 -46.38 -25.97
N SER A 460 -0.36 -47.18 -25.80
CA SER A 460 -1.65 -47.02 -26.48
C SER A 460 -2.46 -45.82 -26.00
N ASP A 461 -2.09 -45.23 -24.85
CA ASP A 461 -2.74 -44.07 -24.25
C ASP A 461 -1.79 -42.87 -24.19
N THR A 462 -2.37 -41.68 -24.02
CA THR A 462 -1.62 -40.43 -23.89
C THR A 462 -0.78 -40.44 -22.61
N ARG A 463 0.53 -40.19 -22.72
CA ARG A 463 1.42 -39.96 -21.58
C ARG A 463 1.64 -38.47 -21.38
N ASN A 464 2.16 -38.09 -20.22
CA ASN A 464 2.46 -36.68 -19.95
C ASN A 464 3.88 -36.48 -19.44
N ILE A 465 4.49 -35.39 -19.90
CA ILE A 465 5.57 -34.73 -19.19
C ILE A 465 4.98 -34.06 -17.96
N VAL A 466 5.57 -34.31 -16.80
CA VAL A 466 5.13 -33.80 -15.49
C VAL A 466 5.31 -32.28 -15.43
N ALA A 467 4.37 -31.58 -14.80
CA ALA A 467 4.57 -30.19 -14.39
C ALA A 467 5.57 -30.13 -13.21
N THR A 468 6.76 -29.57 -13.44
CA THR A 468 7.86 -29.56 -12.47
C THR A 468 8.83 -28.42 -12.76
N SER A 469 9.29 -27.71 -11.74
CA SER A 469 10.26 -26.62 -11.93
C SER A 469 11.70 -27.07 -12.15
N LEU A 470 12.01 -28.37 -11.99
CA LEU A 470 13.41 -28.84 -11.96
C LEU A 470 13.67 -30.17 -12.67
N ALA A 471 12.66 -30.99 -12.93
CA ALA A 471 12.89 -32.38 -13.37
C ALA A 471 12.81 -32.60 -14.90
N SER A 472 12.47 -31.57 -15.68
CA SER A 472 12.54 -31.59 -17.14
C SER A 472 13.42 -30.44 -17.62
N TRP A 473 14.60 -30.74 -18.15
CA TRP A 473 15.64 -29.77 -18.49
C TRP A 473 16.30 -30.05 -19.84
N PHE A 474 16.82 -28.99 -20.43
CA PHE A 474 17.71 -28.98 -21.58
C PHE A 474 18.91 -28.13 -21.24
N HIS A 475 20.10 -28.73 -21.28
CA HIS A 475 21.36 -28.02 -21.18
C HIS A 475 22.18 -28.26 -22.45
N ALA A 476 22.59 -27.20 -23.11
CA ALA A 476 23.52 -27.23 -24.23
C ALA A 476 24.70 -26.30 -23.93
N VAL A 477 25.91 -26.82 -24.04
CA VAL A 477 27.15 -26.05 -23.88
C VAL A 477 28.01 -26.29 -25.10
N ARG A 478 28.41 -25.24 -25.81
CA ARG A 478 29.46 -25.36 -26.81
C ARG A 478 30.78 -25.67 -26.11
N LEU A 479 31.45 -26.72 -26.55
CA LEU A 479 32.79 -27.05 -26.10
C LEU A 479 33.76 -26.12 -26.84
N SER A 480 34.61 -25.41 -26.09
CA SER A 480 35.72 -24.67 -26.67
C SER A 480 36.63 -25.66 -27.42
N ALA A 481 37.00 -25.31 -28.64
CA ALA A 481 37.98 -26.06 -29.42
C ALA A 481 39.37 -25.98 -28.78
#